data_AF-A0A2S6QJ20-F1
#
_entry.id   AF-A0A2S6QJ20-F1
#
_cell.length_a   1.000
_cell.length_b   1.000
_cell.length_c   1.000
_cell.angle_alpha   90.00
_cell.angle_beta   90.00
_cell.angle_gamma   90.00
#
_symmetry.space_group_name_H-M   'P 1'
#
loop_
_entity.id
_entity.type
_entity.pdbx_description
1 polymer ?
#
loop_
_entity_poly.entity_id
_entity_poly.type
_entity_poly.pdbx_seq_one_letter_code
_entity_poly.pdbx_strand_id
1 'polypeptide(L)'
;MRLFLKSKIKNILLINFFFMLCVEVCLASDSLNGKALLCSSPSYFGVIFKNGKTINYQIIGYEIKISRPYFYHLKGASKIEMRHATGRYKLLNRETLEWGESRCSLSSREEIETTLGEIIKRAKSKNKF
;
A
#
# COMPACT_ATOMS: atom_id res chain seq x y z
N MET A 1 -40.49 6.10 35.24
CA MET A 1 -40.05 5.19 34.14
C MET A 1 -39.82 5.90 32.79
N ARG A 2 -39.15 7.08 32.75
CA ARG A 2 -38.80 7.78 31.49
C ARG A 2 -37.29 8.02 31.30
N LEU A 3 -36.49 7.86 32.36
CA LEU A 3 -35.03 8.05 32.34
C LEU A 3 -34.26 6.81 31.86
N PHE A 4 -34.76 5.60 32.12
CA PHE A 4 -34.11 4.34 31.70
C PHE A 4 -34.19 4.06 30.19
N LEU A 5 -35.23 4.52 29.50
CA LEU A 5 -35.39 4.32 28.06
C LEU A 5 -34.41 5.18 27.24
N LYS A 6 -34.18 6.43 27.67
CA LYS A 6 -33.23 7.36 27.00
C LYS A 6 -31.79 6.84 27.01
N SER A 7 -31.38 6.14 28.06
CA SER A 7 -30.03 5.57 28.19
C SER A 7 -29.82 4.35 27.28
N LYS A 8 -30.80 3.45 27.15
CA LYS A 8 -30.72 2.29 26.25
C LYS A 8 -30.64 2.70 24.77
N ILE A 9 -31.42 3.70 24.36
CA ILE A 9 -31.43 4.18 22.95
C ILE A 9 -30.10 4.86 22.60
N LYS A 10 -29.52 5.66 23.53
CA LYS A 10 -28.19 6.26 23.35
C LYS A 10 -27.10 5.20 23.16
N ASN A 11 -27.13 4.11 23.93
CA ASN A 11 -26.14 3.03 23.82
C ASN A 11 -26.27 2.26 22.50
N ILE A 12 -27.50 2.01 22.03
CA ILE A 12 -27.75 1.36 20.72
C ILE A 12 -27.29 2.25 19.56
N LEU A 13 -27.52 3.57 19.64
CA LEU A 13 -27.02 4.53 18.65
C LEU A 13 -25.48 4.59 18.63
N LEU A 14 -24.84 4.57 19.81
CA LEU A 14 -23.37 4.56 19.90
C LEU A 14 -22.76 3.28 19.30
N ILE A 15 -23.37 2.12 19.59
CA ILE A 15 -22.91 0.83 19.06
C ILE A 15 -23.10 0.76 17.54
N ASN A 16 -24.23 1.20 17.01
CA ASN A 16 -24.45 1.27 15.55
C ASN A 16 -23.50 2.24 14.85
N PHE A 17 -23.20 3.38 15.48
CA PHE A 17 -22.22 4.33 14.96
C PHE A 17 -20.80 3.74 14.94
N PHE A 18 -20.41 3.02 16.00
CA PHE A 18 -19.12 2.32 16.04
C PHE A 18 -19.03 1.20 15.00
N PHE A 19 -20.12 0.45 14.80
CA PHE A 19 -20.19 -0.60 13.79
C PHE A 19 -20.04 -0.04 12.37
N MET A 20 -20.74 1.05 12.05
CA MET A 20 -20.59 1.73 10.75
C MET A 20 -19.16 2.18 10.49
N LEU A 21 -18.50 2.80 11.49
CA LEU A 21 -17.10 3.21 11.38
C LEU A 21 -16.14 2.02 11.19
N CYS A 22 -16.36 0.90 11.89
CA CYS A 22 -15.54 -0.30 11.72
C CYS A 22 -15.71 -0.92 10.32
N VAL A 23 -16.93 -0.94 9.77
CA VAL A 23 -17.20 -1.46 8.43
C VAL A 23 -16.50 -0.61 7.36
N GLU A 24 -16.54 0.72 7.47
CA GLU A 24 -15.84 1.61 6.53
C GLU A 24 -14.32 1.42 6.55
N VAL A 25 -13.72 1.24 7.73
CA VAL A 25 -12.26 1.02 7.86
C VAL A 25 -11.84 -0.35 7.34
N CYS A 26 -12.63 -1.40 7.57
CA CYS A 26 -12.38 -2.74 7.02
C CYS A 26 -12.51 -2.75 5.48
N LEU A 27 -13.55 -2.12 4.92
CA LEU A 27 -13.75 -2.02 3.48
C LEU A 27 -12.61 -1.25 2.79
N ALA A 28 -12.08 -0.22 3.42
CA ALA A 28 -10.97 0.54 2.86
C ALA A 28 -9.66 -0.29 2.81
N SER A 29 -9.41 -1.16 3.79
CA SER A 29 -8.28 -2.09 3.75
C SER A 29 -8.46 -3.17 2.67
N ASP A 30 -9.67 -3.74 2.54
CA ASP A 30 -9.98 -4.72 1.51
C ASP A 30 -9.90 -4.12 0.10
N SER A 31 -10.23 -2.83 -0.05
CA SER A 31 -10.16 -2.13 -1.34
C SER A 31 -8.75 -2.07 -1.95
N LEU A 32 -7.70 -2.28 -1.15
CA LEU A 32 -6.31 -2.29 -1.61
C LEU A 32 -5.79 -3.70 -1.88
N ASN A 33 -6.43 -4.72 -1.32
CA ASN A 33 -5.97 -6.09 -1.46
C ASN A 33 -5.93 -6.51 -2.95
N GLY A 34 -4.81 -7.08 -3.39
CA GLY A 34 -4.60 -7.47 -4.78
C GLY A 34 -4.18 -6.33 -5.71
N LYS A 35 -4.14 -5.07 -5.25
CA LYS A 35 -3.60 -3.96 -6.05
C LYS A 35 -2.07 -3.99 -6.04
N ALA A 36 -1.48 -3.50 -7.13
CA ALA A 36 -0.05 -3.30 -7.21
C ALA A 36 0.30 -1.91 -7.74
N LEU A 37 1.48 -1.45 -7.37
CA LEU A 37 2.08 -0.19 -7.78
C LEU A 37 3.46 -0.44 -8.36
N LEU A 38 3.76 0.22 -9.47
CA LEU A 38 5.10 0.34 -9.99
C LEU A 38 5.56 1.78 -9.75
N CYS A 39 6.65 1.95 -9.02
CA CYS A 39 7.20 3.25 -8.67
C CYS A 39 8.50 3.51 -9.43
N SER A 40 8.70 4.78 -9.78
CA SER A 40 9.87 5.29 -10.48
C SER A 40 10.38 6.57 -9.83
N SER A 41 11.68 6.84 -10.01
CA SER A 41 12.44 7.96 -9.43
C SER A 41 12.54 7.95 -7.88
N PRO A 42 13.72 8.16 -7.27
CA PRO A 42 15.05 8.05 -7.88
C PRO A 42 15.39 6.59 -8.26
N SER A 43 14.55 5.62 -7.90
CA SER A 43 14.77 4.20 -8.21
C SER A 43 13.48 3.50 -8.61
N TYR A 44 13.61 2.45 -9.41
CA TYR A 44 12.48 1.61 -9.82
C TYR A 44 12.24 0.50 -8.81
N PHE A 45 11.00 0.36 -8.37
CA PHE A 45 10.56 -0.72 -7.47
C PHE A 45 9.06 -0.93 -7.59
N GLY A 46 8.61 -2.15 -7.28
CA GLY A 46 7.19 -2.49 -7.27
C GLY A 46 6.68 -2.75 -5.86
N VAL A 47 5.38 -2.59 -5.64
CA VAL A 47 4.71 -2.91 -4.38
C VAL A 47 3.39 -3.61 -4.64
N ILE A 48 3.14 -4.72 -3.95
CA ILE A 48 1.88 -5.45 -4.00
C ILE A 48 1.21 -5.39 -2.64
N PHE A 49 -0.05 -4.98 -2.61
CA PHE A 49 -0.89 -5.01 -1.43
C PHE A 49 -1.54 -6.38 -1.30
N LYS A 50 -1.31 -7.04 -0.16
CA LYS A 50 -1.87 -8.36 0.13
C LYS A 50 -2.20 -8.49 1.62
N ASN A 51 -3.47 -8.70 1.94
CA ASN A 51 -3.97 -9.00 3.29
C ASN A 51 -3.47 -8.01 4.36
N GLY A 52 -3.66 -6.71 4.15
CA GLY A 52 -3.23 -5.66 5.07
C GLY A 52 -1.71 -5.44 5.13
N LYS A 53 -0.95 -6.06 4.21
CA LYS A 53 0.49 -5.94 4.10
C LYS A 53 0.91 -5.50 2.70
N THR A 54 2.13 -5.00 2.58
CA THR A 54 2.82 -4.73 1.32
C THR A 54 3.99 -5.66 1.14
N ILE A 55 4.19 -6.12 -0.10
CA ILE A 55 5.34 -6.90 -0.55
C ILE A 55 6.07 -6.04 -1.57
N ASN A 56 7.32 -5.67 -1.28
CA ASN A 56 8.09 -4.79 -2.15
C ASN A 56 9.04 -5.60 -3.04
N TYR A 57 9.11 -5.24 -4.31
CA TYR A 57 10.01 -5.79 -5.32
C TYR A 57 11.06 -4.74 -5.65
N GLN A 58 12.35 -5.06 -5.50
CA GLN A 58 13.44 -4.11 -5.69
C GLN A 58 14.57 -4.73 -6.49
N ILE A 59 15.28 -3.91 -7.27
CA ILE A 59 16.50 -4.34 -7.94
C ILE A 59 17.67 -4.16 -6.95
N ILE A 60 18.39 -5.23 -6.65
CA ILE A 60 19.64 -5.20 -5.90
C ILE A 60 20.71 -5.89 -6.73
N GLY A 61 21.70 -5.14 -7.19
CA GLY A 61 22.64 -5.61 -8.21
C GLY A 61 21.92 -5.88 -9.54
N TYR A 62 22.04 -7.10 -10.07
CA TYR A 62 21.36 -7.54 -11.29
C TYR A 62 20.24 -8.56 -11.03
N GLU A 63 19.62 -8.49 -9.85
CA GLU A 63 18.56 -9.40 -9.45
C GLU A 63 17.37 -8.63 -8.85
N ILE A 64 16.17 -9.18 -9.03
CA ILE A 64 14.98 -8.73 -8.33
C ILE A 64 14.94 -9.42 -6.97
N LYS A 65 14.94 -8.64 -5.90
CA LYS A 65 14.75 -9.10 -4.52
C LYS A 65 13.36 -8.72 -4.03
N ILE A 66 12.75 -9.65 -3.31
CA ILE A 66 11.43 -9.47 -2.71
C ILE A 66 11.62 -9.25 -1.21
N SER A 67 11.05 -8.18 -0.68
CA SER A 67 11.11 -7.89 0.75
C SER A 67 10.21 -8.82 1.55
N ARG A 68 10.51 -8.97 2.84
CA ARG A 68 9.51 -9.48 3.79
C ARG A 68 8.25 -8.60 3.75
N PRO A 69 7.05 -9.15 3.98
CA PRO A 69 5.84 -8.34 4.00
C PRO A 69 5.81 -7.36 5.19
N TYR A 70 5.37 -6.13 4.98
CA TYR A 70 5.20 -5.12 6.03
C TYR A 70 3.75 -4.68 6.13
N PHE A 71 3.27 -4.39 7.33
CA PHE A 71 1.94 -3.81 7.48
C PHE A 71 1.89 -2.40 6.87
N TYR A 72 0.74 -2.07 6.30
CA TYR A 72 0.42 -0.69 5.96
C TYR A 72 -0.74 -0.20 6.83
N HIS A 73 -0.83 1.12 6.98
CA HIS A 73 -1.88 1.76 7.74
C HIS A 73 -2.55 2.84 6.90
N LEU A 74 -3.87 2.87 6.89
CA LEU A 74 -4.62 3.98 6.32
C LEU A 74 -4.48 5.20 7.23
N LYS A 75 -4.17 6.36 6.67
CA LYS A 75 -4.07 7.64 7.37
C LYS A 75 -5.09 8.60 6.78
N GLY A 76 -6.27 8.61 7.39
CA GLY A 76 -7.43 9.29 6.84
C GLY A 76 -7.87 8.70 5.50
N ALA A 77 -8.59 9.49 4.70
CA ALA A 77 -9.15 9.03 3.44
C ALA A 77 -8.11 8.98 2.30
N SER A 78 -7.08 9.82 2.29
CA SER A 78 -6.24 10.03 1.11
C SER A 78 -4.82 9.46 1.21
N LYS A 79 -4.39 8.94 2.36
CA LYS A 79 -2.99 8.52 2.56
C LYS A 79 -2.87 7.09 3.08
N ILE A 80 -1.78 6.43 2.67
CA ILE A 80 -1.39 5.10 3.14
C ILE A 80 0.04 5.19 3.68
N GLU A 81 0.24 4.89 4.95
CA GLU A 81 1.56 4.76 5.57
C GLU A 81 2.08 3.35 5.39
N MET A 82 3.25 3.20 4.76
CA MET A 82 3.86 1.89 4.52
C MET A 82 5.39 1.99 4.40
N ARG A 83 6.07 0.85 4.54
CA ARG A 83 7.53 0.79 4.50
C ARG A 83 8.07 1.00 3.08
N HIS A 84 8.81 2.08 2.89
CA HIS A 84 9.48 2.44 1.65
C HIS A 84 10.70 1.54 1.36
N ALA A 85 11.19 1.56 0.12
CA ALA A 85 12.34 0.75 -0.30
C ALA A 85 13.62 1.03 0.51
N THR A 86 13.78 2.27 0.96
CA THR A 86 14.88 2.69 1.85
C THR A 86 14.74 2.20 3.30
N GLY A 87 13.68 1.45 3.61
CA GLY A 87 13.44 0.85 4.93
C GLY A 87 12.75 1.75 5.95
N ARG A 88 12.48 3.02 5.63
CA ARG A 88 11.70 3.96 6.47
C ARG A 88 10.23 3.94 6.07
N TYR A 89 9.32 4.23 6.99
CA TYR A 89 7.91 4.45 6.65
C TYR A 89 7.74 5.79 5.95
N LYS A 90 6.92 5.82 4.90
CA LYS A 90 6.54 7.02 4.17
C LYS A 90 5.06 6.95 3.79
N LEU A 91 4.45 8.11 3.59
CA LEU A 91 3.06 8.24 3.17
C LEU A 91 2.97 8.21 1.65
N LEU A 92 2.16 7.29 1.11
CA LEU A 92 1.67 7.32 -0.26
C LEU A 92 0.40 8.15 -0.29
N ASN A 93 0.35 9.15 -1.18
CA ASN A 93 -0.90 9.82 -1.54
C ASN A 93 -1.68 8.95 -2.53
N ARG A 94 -2.93 8.61 -2.20
CA ARG A 94 -3.78 7.73 -3.02
C ARG A 94 -4.25 8.37 -4.33
N GLU A 95 -4.36 9.69 -4.37
CA GLU A 95 -4.83 10.43 -5.54
C GLU A 95 -3.68 10.72 -6.50
N THR A 96 -2.55 11.23 -5.97
CA THR A 96 -1.40 11.60 -6.81
C THR A 96 -0.46 10.41 -7.08
N LEU A 97 -0.59 9.33 -6.32
CA LEU A 97 0.32 8.17 -6.30
C LEU A 97 1.79 8.56 -6.04
N GLU A 98 2.00 9.67 -5.34
CA GLU A 98 3.31 10.08 -4.87
C GLU A 98 3.62 9.39 -3.54
N TRP A 99 4.82 8.81 -3.46
CA TRP A 99 5.31 8.13 -2.27
C TRP A 99 6.73 8.56 -1.93
N GLY A 100 6.84 9.53 -1.01
CA GLY A 100 8.12 10.19 -0.76
C GLY A 100 8.56 10.99 -1.98
N GLU A 101 9.72 10.63 -2.54
CA GLU A 101 10.25 11.24 -3.77
C GLU A 101 9.93 10.42 -5.02
N SER A 102 9.24 9.29 -4.83
CA SER A 102 8.88 8.38 -5.90
C SER A 102 7.50 8.67 -6.44
N ARG A 103 7.35 8.54 -7.75
CA ARG A 103 6.06 8.60 -8.42
C ARG A 103 5.66 7.20 -8.85
N CYS A 104 4.47 6.79 -8.44
CA CYS A 104 3.95 5.47 -8.72
C CYS A 104 2.80 5.51 -9.72
N SER A 105 2.55 4.37 -10.35
CA SER A 105 1.39 4.09 -11.17
C SER A 105 0.77 2.77 -10.72
N LEU A 106 -0.53 2.60 -10.98
CA LEU A 106 -1.18 1.30 -10.86
C LEU A 106 -0.50 0.30 -11.82
N SER A 107 -0.39 -0.95 -11.39
CA SER A 107 0.26 -2.02 -12.16
C SER A 107 -0.24 -3.39 -11.70
N SER A 108 0.34 -4.46 -12.26
CA SER A 108 0.18 -5.86 -11.84
C SER A 108 1.51 -6.45 -11.35
N ARG A 109 1.47 -7.66 -10.80
CA ARG A 109 2.70 -8.39 -10.43
C ARG A 109 3.55 -8.64 -11.68
N GLU A 110 2.92 -9.09 -12.75
CA GLU A 110 3.56 -9.49 -14.00
C GLU A 110 4.25 -8.30 -14.66
N GLU A 111 3.59 -7.12 -14.66
CA GLU A 111 4.16 -5.88 -15.18
C GLU A 111 5.36 -5.39 -14.35
N ILE A 112 5.27 -5.49 -13.01
CA ILE A 112 6.38 -5.16 -12.11
C ILE A 112 7.59 -6.05 -12.43
N GLU A 113 7.40 -7.37 -12.45
CA GLU A 113 8.49 -8.33 -12.68
C GLU A 113 9.11 -8.14 -14.07
N THR A 114 8.27 -7.94 -15.08
CA THR A 114 8.72 -7.67 -16.47
C THR A 114 9.53 -6.38 -16.55
N THR A 115 8.99 -5.27 -16.02
CA THR A 115 9.65 -3.97 -16.12
C THR A 115 10.99 -3.94 -15.37
N LEU A 116 11.03 -4.47 -14.14
CA LEU A 116 12.28 -4.56 -13.38
C LEU A 116 13.29 -5.49 -14.07
N GLY A 117 12.82 -6.59 -14.68
CA GLY A 117 13.64 -7.51 -15.46
C GLY A 117 14.24 -6.85 -16.70
N GLU A 118 13.48 -6.05 -17.43
CA GLU A 118 13.97 -5.26 -18.56
C GLU A 118 15.05 -4.26 -18.14
N ILE A 119 14.86 -3.56 -17.02
CA ILE A 119 15.85 -2.63 -16.48
C ILE A 119 17.17 -3.36 -16.20
N ILE A 120 17.10 -4.52 -15.53
CA ILE A 120 18.27 -5.37 -15.28
C ILE A 120 18.93 -5.81 -16.60
N LYS A 121 18.16 -6.29 -17.58
CA LYS A 121 18.68 -6.76 -18.88
C LYS A 121 19.41 -5.63 -19.62
N ARG A 122 18.82 -4.44 -19.67
CA ARG A 122 19.45 -3.25 -20.26
C ARG A 122 20.74 -2.88 -19.52
N ALA A 123 20.73 -2.95 -18.20
CA ALA A 123 21.91 -2.67 -17.38
C ALA A 123 23.04 -3.69 -17.62
N LYS A 124 22.74 -5.00 -17.69
CA LYS A 124 23.73 -6.04 -18.00
C LYS A 124 24.34 -5.83 -19.38
N SER A 125 23.50 -5.63 -20.40
CA SER A 125 23.95 -5.40 -21.78
C SER A 125 24.85 -4.16 -21.89
N LYS A 126 24.48 -3.05 -21.22
CA LYS A 126 25.30 -1.82 -21.20
C LYS A 126 26.67 -2.04 -20.54
N ASN A 127 26.73 -2.88 -19.52
CA ASN A 127 27.95 -3.14 -18.75
C ASN A 127 28.69 -4.41 -19.21
N LYS A 128 28.25 -5.07 -20.29
CA LYS A 128 28.85 -6.30 -20.85
C LYS A 128 28.93 -7.48 -19.87
N PHE A 129 27.91 -7.60 -19.00
CA PHE A 129 27.67 -8.77 -18.13
C PHE A 129 26.69 -9.76 -18.75
#